data_AF-A0A6J8F329-F1
#
_entry.id   AF-A0A6J8F329-F1
#
_cell.length_a   1.000
_cell.length_b   1.000
_cell.length_c   1.000
_cell.angle_alpha   90.00
_cell.angle_beta   90.00
_cell.angle_gamma   90.00
#
_symmetry.space_group_name_H-M   'P 1'
#
loop_
_entity.id
_entity.type
_entity.pdbx_description
1 polymer ?
#
loop_
_entity_poly.entity_id
_entity_poly.type
_entity_poly.pdbx_seq_one_letter_code
_entity_poly.pdbx_strand_id
1 'polypeptide(L)'
;MMNAVRDNVQYEDGYVCITSGSFGEGLEMKGSDIDIMYVCKAIEVHENMSSVVKDNYKTYCSINMEDTKPGFTYLSFEFTNAKDVLPICVDVRGKLCLSNVIFKQLFAYGVLADDHGPCLSDNNGIMDVCYCLHSESWITSANQWITRSNYSWPSAEITQLELSPILTNPLIAFKCSFQKVVKSRNLFIMLKLIDMISRGNLRTRYVRIVHYLLRFQSTRIRLVHLYLLSLVCEGISQDIPLNSRYGNKYQYKQYNTCLNYLPQNIHHDSVSGWLLLASFFYRTQHYIPALDVTLYALSKCTFEKLCLGKAISGIQFELLSLQTIRKKGIINLIKLLGVKLSFLADSSFLIPTELQMKEESGVYIIPAVVYAHFIRVLCHYYLNNVRQCQESIRDLQLTIAHNYLIPNIDAARA
;
A
#
# COMPACT_ATOMS: atom_id res chain seq x y z
N MET A 1 6.22 22.07 22.23
CA MET A 1 4.79 22.04 22.62
C MET A 1 3.98 21.23 21.61
N MET A 2 4.41 20.01 21.25
CA MET A 2 3.67 19.10 20.35
C MET A 2 4.02 17.65 20.71
N ASN A 3 3.56 17.21 21.89
CA ASN A 3 3.43 15.78 22.25
C ASN A 3 1.93 15.46 22.44
N ALA A 4 1.06 16.13 21.67
CA ALA A 4 -0.31 15.67 21.53
C ALA A 4 -0.22 14.34 20.78
N VAL A 5 -0.74 13.31 21.43
CA VAL A 5 -0.92 11.96 20.89
C VAL A 5 -1.47 12.06 19.47
N ARG A 6 -1.13 11.08 18.62
CA ARG A 6 -1.69 10.83 17.28
C ARG A 6 -3.19 10.51 17.34
N ASP A 7 -3.96 11.30 18.07
CA ASP A 7 -5.39 11.27 18.08
C ASP A 7 -5.81 11.96 16.79
N ASN A 8 -6.06 11.15 15.76
CA ASN A 8 -6.49 11.60 14.44
C ASN A 8 -7.84 12.32 14.45
N VAL A 9 -8.42 12.58 15.62
CA VAL A 9 -9.75 13.17 15.80
C VAL A 9 -9.70 14.18 16.93
N GLN A 10 -10.02 15.43 16.61
CA GLN A 10 -10.22 16.51 17.59
C GLN A 10 -11.65 17.05 17.44
N TYR A 11 -12.26 17.43 18.55
CA TYR A 11 -13.61 18.00 18.57
C TYR A 11 -13.52 19.50 18.82
N GLU A 12 -14.05 20.29 17.90
CA GLU A 12 -14.18 21.74 18.00
C GLU A 12 -15.67 22.11 17.85
N ASP A 13 -16.11 23.26 18.38
CA ASP A 13 -17.53 23.62 18.44
C ASP A 13 -18.25 23.47 17.08
N GLY A 14 -19.01 22.37 16.92
CA GLY A 14 -19.76 22.04 15.71
C GLY A 14 -19.01 21.25 14.63
N TYR A 15 -17.71 21.00 14.81
CA TYR A 15 -16.85 20.30 13.85
C TYR A 15 -16.08 19.14 14.49
N VAL A 16 -15.82 18.12 13.68
CA VAL A 16 -14.83 17.09 13.98
C VAL A 16 -13.65 17.29 13.05
N CYS A 17 -12.49 17.61 13.60
CA CYS A 17 -11.25 17.78 12.87
C CYS A 17 -10.54 16.42 12.79
N ILE A 18 -10.19 16.00 11.58
CA ILE A 18 -9.56 14.71 11.32
C ILE A 18 -8.27 14.91 10.55
N THR A 19 -7.15 14.45 11.11
CA THR A 19 -5.87 14.43 10.41
C THR A 19 -5.84 13.24 9.47
N SER A 20 -5.57 13.50 8.20
CA SER A 20 -5.59 12.50 7.13
C SER A 20 -4.30 12.54 6.30
N GLY A 21 -4.28 11.80 5.19
CA GLY A 21 -3.14 11.78 4.27
C GLY A 21 -1.88 11.16 4.86
N SER A 22 -0.74 11.42 4.22
CA SER A 22 0.52 10.75 4.59
C SER A 22 0.92 11.00 6.05
N PHE A 23 0.69 12.21 6.54
CA PHE A 23 0.96 12.56 7.93
C PHE A 23 0.00 11.86 8.92
N GLY A 24 -1.32 11.91 8.68
CA GLY A 24 -2.32 11.26 9.54
C GLY A 24 -2.25 9.72 9.54
N GLU A 25 -1.70 9.14 8.46
CA GLU A 25 -1.45 7.69 8.33
C GLU A 25 -0.12 7.25 8.96
N GLY A 26 0.69 8.18 9.47
CA GLY A 26 2.00 7.89 10.07
C GLY A 26 3.12 7.59 9.05
N LEU A 27 2.94 8.02 7.80
CA LEU A 27 3.88 7.92 6.69
C LEU A 27 4.56 9.28 6.42
N GLU A 28 5.24 9.82 7.43
CA GLU A 28 5.92 11.12 7.33
C GLU A 28 7.14 11.02 6.38
N MET A 29 7.07 11.75 5.27
CA MET A 29 8.16 11.87 4.30
C MET A 29 8.64 13.31 4.23
N LYS A 30 9.90 13.51 3.81
CA LYS A 30 10.45 14.87 3.66
C LYS A 30 9.63 15.67 2.64
N GLY A 31 8.93 16.69 3.13
CA GLY A 31 8.06 17.57 2.35
C GLY A 31 6.59 17.20 2.39
N SER A 32 6.18 16.14 3.12
CA SER A 32 4.77 15.86 3.37
C SER A 32 4.03 17.10 3.85
N ASP A 33 2.89 17.34 3.22
CA ASP A 33 1.84 18.27 3.63
C ASP A 33 0.99 17.67 4.75
N ILE A 34 0.25 18.53 5.44
CA ILE A 34 -0.70 18.20 6.49
C ILE A 34 -2.10 18.29 5.89
N ASP A 35 -2.74 17.14 5.69
CA ASP A 35 -4.12 17.06 5.22
C ASP A 35 -5.10 17.04 6.41
N ILE A 36 -5.94 18.06 6.53
CA ILE A 36 -6.95 18.18 7.60
C ILE A 36 -8.35 18.13 7.00
N MET A 37 -9.23 17.32 7.59
CA MET A 37 -10.65 17.27 7.25
C MET A 37 -11.49 17.86 8.39
N TYR A 38 -12.22 18.95 8.13
CA TYR A 38 -13.21 19.48 9.07
C TYR A 38 -14.60 18.97 8.71
N VAL A 39 -15.17 18.15 9.58
CA VAL A 39 -16.48 17.52 9.36
C VAL A 39 -17.54 18.34 10.09
N CYS A 40 -18.39 19.04 9.34
CA CYS A 40 -19.52 19.78 9.90
C CYS A 40 -20.58 18.79 10.41
N LYS A 41 -20.91 18.85 11.70
CA LYS A 41 -21.96 18.01 12.33
C LYS A 41 -23.34 18.67 12.35
N ALA A 42 -23.41 19.97 12.03
CA ALA A 42 -24.66 20.70 11.96
C ALA A 42 -25.46 20.43 10.67
N ILE A 43 -24.80 19.90 9.64
CA ILE A 43 -25.41 19.52 8.37
C ILE A 43 -25.25 18.01 8.18
N GLU A 44 -26.38 17.32 8.08
CA GLU A 44 -26.44 15.88 7.92
C GLU A 44 -26.95 15.52 6.53
N VAL A 45 -26.28 14.55 5.91
CA VAL A 45 -26.51 14.17 4.53
C VAL A 45 -27.03 12.74 4.48
N HIS A 46 -28.13 12.50 3.77
CA HIS A 46 -28.72 11.16 3.63
C HIS A 46 -29.08 10.83 2.19
N GLU A 47 -28.92 9.57 1.80
CA GLU A 47 -29.42 9.09 0.50
C GLU A 47 -30.94 8.88 0.51
N ASN A 48 -31.50 8.45 1.65
CA ASN A 48 -32.94 8.28 1.83
C ASN A 48 -33.44 9.05 3.06
N MET A 49 -34.25 10.07 2.81
CA MET A 49 -34.82 10.92 3.87
C MET A 49 -36.04 10.34 4.56
N SER A 50 -36.67 9.28 4.02
CA SER A 50 -37.93 8.76 4.55
C SER A 50 -37.82 8.18 5.96
N SER A 51 -36.61 7.78 6.37
CA SER A 51 -36.33 7.17 7.68
C SER A 51 -35.71 8.12 8.69
N VAL A 52 -35.48 9.39 8.33
CA VAL A 52 -34.72 10.33 9.16
C VAL A 52 -35.66 11.02 10.15
N VAL A 53 -35.37 10.88 11.44
CA VAL A 53 -36.02 11.66 12.51
C VAL A 53 -35.34 13.03 12.56
N LYS A 54 -36.07 14.08 12.18
CA LYS A 54 -35.52 15.43 12.08
C LYS A 54 -35.32 16.05 13.46
N ASP A 55 -34.09 16.41 13.76
CA ASP A 55 -33.70 17.27 14.88
C ASP A 55 -33.85 18.74 14.45
N ASN A 56 -34.49 19.54 15.30
CA ASN A 56 -34.70 20.96 15.05
C ASN A 56 -33.41 21.78 15.03
N TYR A 57 -32.31 21.25 15.58
CA TYR A 57 -31.01 21.94 15.60
C TYR A 57 -30.10 21.57 14.41
N LYS A 58 -30.52 20.59 13.59
CA LYS A 58 -29.75 20.13 12.43
C LYS A 58 -30.36 20.59 11.12
N THR A 59 -29.49 20.70 10.13
CA THR A 59 -29.88 20.86 8.73
C THR A 59 -29.75 19.54 8.01
N TYR A 60 -30.73 19.18 7.18
CA TYR A 60 -30.74 17.92 6.45
C TYR A 60 -30.70 18.14 4.94
N CYS A 61 -29.80 17.42 4.28
CA CYS A 61 -29.67 17.38 2.83
C CYS A 61 -29.87 15.96 2.30
N SER A 62 -30.56 15.83 1.17
CA SER A 62 -30.65 14.59 0.42
C SER A 62 -29.58 14.52 -0.67
N ILE A 63 -29.03 13.32 -0.87
CA ILE A 63 -28.07 13.04 -1.94
C ILE A 63 -28.84 12.71 -3.21
N ASN A 64 -28.60 13.47 -4.28
CA ASN A 64 -29.08 13.16 -5.61
C ASN A 64 -27.90 12.79 -6.52
N MET A 65 -27.89 11.54 -6.98
CA MET A 65 -26.90 10.99 -7.91
C MET A 65 -27.44 10.87 -9.35
N GLU A 66 -28.66 11.31 -9.61
CA GLU A 66 -29.21 11.36 -10.97
C GLU A 66 -28.40 12.36 -11.80
N ASP A 67 -28.05 11.95 -13.03
CA ASP A 67 -27.27 12.75 -13.99
C ASP A 67 -25.88 13.21 -13.53
N THR A 68 -25.33 12.65 -12.45
CA THR A 68 -23.97 12.98 -12.00
C THR A 68 -22.94 11.97 -12.51
N LYS A 69 -21.71 12.45 -12.73
CA LYS A 69 -20.57 11.57 -13.01
C LYS A 69 -20.23 10.77 -11.76
N PRO A 70 -19.68 9.56 -11.89
CA PRO A 70 -19.14 8.83 -10.73
C PRO A 70 -18.18 9.72 -9.91
N GLY A 71 -18.43 9.81 -8.60
CA GLY A 71 -17.69 10.68 -7.69
C GLY A 71 -18.26 12.09 -7.50
N PHE A 72 -19.41 12.40 -8.11
CA PHE A 72 -20.10 13.69 -7.97
C PHE A 72 -21.55 13.46 -7.55
N THR A 73 -22.11 14.39 -6.78
CA THR A 73 -23.52 14.36 -6.37
C THR A 73 -24.04 15.79 -6.14
N TYR A 74 -25.35 15.98 -6.28
CA TYR A 74 -26.04 17.17 -5.82
C TYR A 74 -26.58 16.93 -4.42
N LEU A 75 -26.44 17.92 -3.54
CA LEU A 75 -27.09 17.92 -2.24
C LEU A 75 -28.31 18.82 -2.32
N SER A 76 -29.50 18.22 -2.33
CA SER A 76 -30.76 18.96 -2.29
C SER A 76 -31.15 19.19 -0.85
N PHE A 77 -31.67 20.38 -0.58
CA PHE A 77 -32.05 20.80 0.75
C PHE A 77 -33.45 20.30 1.10
N GLU A 78 -33.60 19.70 2.27
CA GLU A 78 -34.84 19.03 2.67
C GLU A 78 -35.44 19.65 3.94
N PHE A 79 -34.60 20.13 4.84
CA PHE A 79 -35.03 20.77 6.08
C PHE A 79 -33.92 21.62 6.72
N THR A 80 -34.28 22.79 7.24
CA THR A 80 -33.46 23.53 8.20
C THR A 80 -34.30 24.46 9.06
N ASN A 81 -33.81 24.71 10.27
CA ASN A 81 -34.20 25.87 11.07
C ASN A 81 -33.09 26.93 11.15
N ALA A 82 -31.91 26.63 10.60
CA ALA A 82 -30.75 27.52 10.62
C ALA A 82 -30.81 28.49 9.43
N LYS A 83 -31.19 29.74 9.73
CA LYS A 83 -31.26 30.82 8.71
C LYS A 83 -29.93 31.06 8.02
N ASP A 84 -28.82 30.78 8.70
CA ASP A 84 -27.45 31.02 8.22
C ASP A 84 -27.03 30.02 7.14
N VAL A 85 -27.79 28.94 6.93
CA VAL A 85 -27.53 27.96 5.86
C VAL A 85 -28.18 28.38 4.52
N LEU A 86 -29.22 29.21 4.54
CA LEU A 86 -29.88 29.63 3.31
C LEU A 86 -28.96 30.40 2.34
N PRO A 87 -28.06 31.30 2.80
CA PRO A 87 -27.12 32.02 1.93
C PRO A 87 -26.14 31.14 1.16
N ILE A 88 -25.87 29.90 1.62
CA ILE A 88 -24.94 28.98 0.94
C ILE A 88 -25.62 28.03 -0.05
N CYS A 89 -26.92 28.18 -0.22
CA CYS A 89 -27.70 27.40 -1.16
C CYS A 89 -27.97 28.16 -2.47
N VAL A 90 -28.13 27.40 -3.55
CA VAL A 90 -28.45 27.90 -4.89
C VAL A 90 -29.61 27.11 -5.47
N ASP A 91 -30.50 27.77 -6.22
CA ASP A 91 -31.56 27.08 -6.95
C ASP A 91 -30.96 26.33 -8.15
N VAL A 92 -31.18 25.01 -8.20
CA VAL A 92 -30.86 24.16 -9.33
C VAL A 92 -32.12 23.43 -9.75
N ARG A 93 -32.76 23.94 -10.81
CA ARG A 93 -33.99 23.37 -11.40
C ARG A 93 -35.17 23.31 -10.42
N GLY A 94 -35.36 24.38 -9.63
CA GLY A 94 -36.45 24.49 -8.66
C GLY A 94 -36.21 23.70 -7.37
N LYS A 95 -35.01 23.14 -7.19
CA LYS A 95 -34.55 22.57 -5.92
C LYS A 95 -33.46 23.44 -5.35
N LEU A 96 -33.58 23.76 -4.06
CA LEU A 96 -32.55 24.46 -3.33
C LEU A 96 -31.40 23.47 -3.05
N CYS A 97 -30.20 23.74 -3.55
CA CYS A 97 -29.05 22.84 -3.44
C CYS A 97 -27.89 23.52 -2.74
N LEU A 98 -27.10 22.76 -1.97
CA LEU A 98 -25.91 23.28 -1.32
C LEU A 98 -24.83 23.61 -2.35
N SER A 99 -24.34 24.86 -2.36
CA SER A 99 -23.23 25.25 -3.23
C SER A 99 -21.89 24.97 -2.55
N ASN A 100 -21.12 24.01 -3.09
CA ASN A 100 -19.77 23.74 -2.59
C ASN A 100 -18.85 24.98 -2.65
N VAL A 101 -19.02 25.83 -3.66
CA VAL A 101 -18.20 27.04 -3.82
C VAL A 101 -18.50 28.04 -2.70
N ILE A 102 -19.77 28.32 -2.44
CA ILE A 102 -20.17 29.28 -1.40
C ILE A 102 -19.87 28.69 -0.01
N PHE A 103 -20.15 27.39 0.19
CA PHE A 103 -19.83 26.69 1.44
C PHE A 103 -18.33 26.78 1.76
N LYS A 104 -17.44 26.48 0.80
CA LYS A 104 -15.99 26.64 0.99
C LYS A 104 -15.60 28.08 1.32
N GLN A 105 -16.20 29.06 0.64
CA GLN A 105 -15.90 30.48 0.84
C GLN A 105 -16.24 30.98 2.25
N LEU A 106 -17.24 30.40 2.93
CA LEU A 106 -17.51 30.73 4.34
C LEU A 106 -16.29 30.49 5.24
N PHE A 107 -15.46 29.52 4.88
CA PHE A 107 -14.29 29.13 5.67
C PHE A 107 -12.97 29.68 5.14
N ALA A 108 -12.98 30.31 3.97
CA ALA A 108 -11.79 30.90 3.36
C ALA A 108 -11.33 32.21 4.06
N TYR A 109 -12.02 32.66 5.12
CA TYR A 109 -11.66 33.86 5.86
C TYR A 109 -10.40 33.64 6.71
N GLY A 110 -9.22 33.95 6.13
CA GLY A 110 -8.09 34.49 6.91
C GLY A 110 -6.72 33.84 6.73
N VAL A 111 -6.60 32.62 6.19
CA VAL A 111 -5.28 31.92 6.11
C VAL A 111 -5.09 31.07 4.85
N LEU A 112 -6.17 30.62 4.21
CA LEU A 112 -6.10 29.67 3.10
C LEU A 112 -6.47 30.37 1.79
N ALA A 113 -5.53 30.46 0.85
CA ALA A 113 -5.68 31.29 -0.36
C ALA A 113 -5.82 30.46 -1.64
N ASP A 114 -5.22 29.28 -1.70
CA ASP A 114 -5.16 28.51 -2.95
C ASP A 114 -6.27 27.46 -3.01
N ASP A 115 -7.11 27.58 -4.04
CA ASP A 115 -8.19 26.63 -4.31
C ASP A 115 -7.65 25.40 -5.05
N HIS A 116 -7.43 24.32 -4.30
CA HIS A 116 -6.96 23.04 -4.81
C HIS A 116 -8.06 21.98 -4.83
N GLY A 117 -9.15 22.24 -5.57
CA GLY A 117 -10.23 21.28 -5.78
C GLY A 117 -11.17 21.22 -4.57
N PRO A 118 -11.28 20.10 -3.83
CA PRO A 118 -12.10 20.06 -2.61
C PRO A 118 -11.46 20.82 -1.44
N CYS A 119 -10.15 21.06 -1.48
CA CYS A 119 -9.39 21.64 -0.38
C CYS A 119 -9.18 23.15 -0.53
N LEU A 120 -8.88 23.80 0.58
CA LEU A 120 -8.27 25.11 0.67
C LEU A 120 -6.86 24.93 1.23
N SER A 121 -5.85 25.48 0.57
CA SER A 121 -4.45 25.32 0.99
C SER A 121 -3.93 26.62 1.60
N ASP A 122 -3.05 26.50 2.58
CA ASP A 122 -2.32 27.65 3.10
C ASP A 122 -1.34 28.19 2.04
N ASN A 123 -0.86 29.43 2.24
CA ASN A 123 0.01 30.09 1.26
C ASN A 123 1.33 29.35 0.99
N ASN A 124 1.73 28.43 1.88
CA ASN A 124 2.96 27.67 1.74
C ASN A 124 2.72 26.26 1.13
N GLY A 125 1.46 25.86 0.93
CA GLY A 125 1.10 24.50 0.53
C GLY A 125 1.54 23.44 1.55
N ILE A 126 1.72 23.84 2.81
CA ILE A 126 2.07 22.96 3.93
C ILE A 126 0.81 22.31 4.48
N MET A 127 -0.33 22.98 4.40
CA MET A 127 -1.58 22.52 4.99
C MET A 127 -2.73 22.60 3.99
N ASP A 128 -3.34 21.45 3.74
CA ASP A 128 -4.53 21.30 2.91
C ASP A 128 -5.74 21.02 3.81
N VAL A 129 -6.77 21.86 3.70
CA VAL A 129 -7.97 21.77 4.55
C VAL A 129 -9.18 21.42 3.69
N CYS A 130 -9.85 20.31 4.00
CA CYS A 130 -11.07 19.87 3.35
C CYS A 130 -12.28 19.98 4.27
N TYR A 131 -13.29 20.75 3.86
CA TYR A 131 -14.56 20.86 4.59
C TYR A 131 -15.53 19.77 4.10
N CYS A 132 -15.92 18.92 5.03
CA CYS A 132 -16.70 17.72 4.80
C CYS A 132 -18.05 17.81 5.49
N LEU A 133 -19.03 17.09 4.96
CA LEU A 133 -20.33 16.94 5.61
C LEU A 133 -20.45 15.53 6.19
N HIS A 134 -21.20 15.43 7.28
CA HIS A 134 -21.43 14.17 7.97
C HIS A 134 -22.58 13.39 7.31
N SER A 135 -22.39 12.09 7.15
CA SER A 135 -23.44 11.12 6.84
C SER A 135 -23.44 10.04 7.90
N GLU A 136 -24.62 9.66 8.41
CA GLU A 136 -24.75 8.54 9.34
C GLU A 136 -24.58 7.17 8.67
N SER A 137 -24.81 7.11 7.35
CA SER A 137 -24.74 5.87 6.58
C SER A 137 -23.93 6.02 5.30
N TRP A 138 -23.37 4.89 4.84
CA TRP A 138 -22.67 4.86 3.57
C TRP A 138 -23.65 4.99 2.42
N ILE A 139 -23.26 5.77 1.41
CA ILE A 139 -24.02 5.85 0.16
C ILE A 139 -24.00 4.50 -0.56
N THR A 140 -25.12 4.15 -1.21
CA THR A 140 -25.29 2.85 -1.88
C THR A 140 -24.19 2.58 -2.91
N SER A 141 -23.70 3.62 -3.58
CA SER A 141 -22.60 3.49 -4.55
C SER A 141 -21.25 3.10 -3.90
N ALA A 142 -21.02 3.46 -2.64
CA ALA A 142 -19.81 3.10 -1.88
C ALA A 142 -19.84 1.65 -1.40
N ASN A 143 -21.03 1.09 -1.12
CA ASN A 143 -21.17 -0.31 -0.70
C ASN A 143 -20.56 -1.30 -1.71
N GLN A 144 -20.62 -0.99 -3.01
CA GLN A 144 -19.99 -1.80 -4.06
C GLN A 144 -18.47 -1.78 -4.02
N TRP A 145 -17.83 -0.82 -3.35
CA TRP A 145 -16.38 -0.73 -3.22
C TRP A 145 -15.92 -1.47 -1.97
N ILE A 146 -16.61 -1.26 -0.85
CA ILE A 146 -16.25 -1.85 0.44
C ILE A 146 -16.38 -3.37 0.38
N THR A 147 -17.37 -3.88 -0.36
CA THR A 147 -17.59 -5.33 -0.51
C THR A 147 -16.63 -6.02 -1.50
N ARG A 148 -15.74 -5.30 -2.20
CA ARG A 148 -14.79 -5.91 -3.16
C ARG A 148 -13.66 -6.70 -2.51
N SER A 149 -13.32 -6.41 -1.25
CA SER A 149 -12.21 -7.05 -0.52
C SER A 149 -12.52 -8.46 0.00
N ASN A 150 -13.77 -8.93 -0.15
CA ASN A 150 -14.30 -10.19 0.41
C ASN A 150 -13.59 -11.50 -0.01
N TYR A 151 -12.50 -11.45 -0.77
CA TYR A 151 -11.81 -12.65 -1.24
C TYR A 151 -10.59 -13.07 -0.42
N SER A 152 -10.04 -12.26 0.50
CA SER A 152 -9.01 -12.75 1.47
C SER A 152 -8.51 -11.73 2.51
N TRP A 153 -8.64 -10.41 2.28
CA TRP A 153 -8.08 -9.41 3.19
C TRP A 153 -8.69 -8.01 2.95
N PRO A 154 -9.07 -7.25 3.99
CA PRO A 154 -9.12 -7.64 5.41
C PRO A 154 -10.20 -8.71 5.67
N SER A 155 -10.26 -9.27 6.89
CA SER A 155 -11.29 -10.27 7.22
C SER A 155 -12.68 -9.63 7.14
N ALA A 156 -13.71 -10.43 6.86
CA ALA A 156 -15.10 -9.95 6.82
C ALA A 156 -15.51 -9.28 8.15
N GLU A 157 -14.98 -9.77 9.28
CA GLU A 157 -15.18 -9.19 10.62
C GLU A 157 -14.59 -7.77 10.71
N ILE A 158 -13.36 -7.56 10.21
CA ILE A 158 -12.74 -6.22 10.17
C ILE A 158 -13.53 -5.30 9.25
N THR A 159 -13.91 -5.78 8.06
CA THR A 159 -14.74 -5.00 7.13
C THR A 159 -16.09 -4.62 7.78
N GLN A 160 -16.70 -5.51 8.56
CA GLN A 160 -17.96 -5.22 9.28
C GLN A 160 -17.76 -4.24 10.45
N LEU A 161 -16.64 -4.32 11.17
CA LEU A 161 -16.30 -3.38 12.24
C LEU A 161 -16.09 -1.96 11.68
N GLU A 162 -15.39 -1.81 10.56
CA GLU A 162 -15.21 -0.55 9.82
C GLU A 162 -16.48 -0.07 9.07
N LEU A 163 -17.51 -0.91 8.99
CA LEU A 163 -18.82 -0.51 8.48
C LEU A 163 -19.77 -0.13 9.61
N SER A 164 -19.40 -0.38 10.87
CA SER A 164 -20.25 -0.05 12.00
C SER A 164 -20.27 1.47 12.23
N PRO A 165 -21.45 2.09 12.43
CA PRO A 165 -21.56 3.53 12.68
C PRO A 165 -20.79 4.02 13.92
N ILE A 166 -20.44 3.09 14.82
CA ILE A 166 -19.80 3.34 16.11
C ILE A 166 -18.33 3.74 15.94
N LEU A 167 -17.64 3.29 14.88
CA LEU A 167 -16.21 3.53 14.68
C LEU A 167 -15.89 4.43 13.47
N THR A 168 -16.77 4.51 12.48
CA THR A 168 -16.49 5.14 11.19
C THR A 168 -17.76 5.75 10.63
N ASN A 169 -18.09 6.95 11.09
CA ASN A 169 -19.10 7.75 10.40
C ASN A 169 -18.56 8.12 9.00
N PRO A 170 -19.23 7.73 7.90
CA PRO A 170 -18.76 8.07 6.57
C PRO A 170 -18.74 9.58 6.38
N LEU A 171 -17.61 10.06 5.86
CA LEU A 171 -17.37 11.46 5.54
C LEU A 171 -17.62 11.67 4.06
N ILE A 172 -18.39 12.70 3.72
CA ILE A 172 -18.59 13.08 2.33
C ILE A 172 -17.76 14.34 2.08
N ALA A 173 -16.62 14.15 1.40
CA ALA A 173 -15.77 15.22 0.87
C ALA A 173 -16.12 15.46 -0.61
N PHE A 174 -16.49 16.69 -0.98
CA PHE A 174 -16.98 17.00 -2.32
C PHE A 174 -15.87 17.56 -3.22
N LYS A 175 -15.56 16.85 -4.30
CA LYS A 175 -14.90 17.43 -5.47
C LYS A 175 -15.96 17.69 -6.52
N CYS A 176 -16.06 18.92 -7.06
CA CYS A 176 -16.93 19.24 -8.20
C CYS A 176 -16.08 19.76 -9.37
N SER A 177 -15.95 18.99 -10.46
CA SER A 177 -15.22 19.38 -11.67
C SER A 177 -15.63 18.49 -12.86
N PHE A 178 -16.02 19.13 -13.97
CA PHE A 178 -16.45 18.49 -15.21
C PHE A 178 -15.25 18.11 -16.10
N GLN A 179 -15.14 16.84 -16.56
CA GLN A 179 -14.63 16.34 -17.89
C GLN A 179 -14.01 14.92 -17.73
N LYS A 180 -13.78 14.04 -18.70
CA LYS A 180 -14.44 13.53 -19.93
C LYS A 180 -13.89 12.09 -20.12
N VAL A 181 -14.63 11.19 -20.78
CA VAL A 181 -14.48 9.71 -20.86
C VAL A 181 -13.68 9.26 -22.11
N VAL A 182 -13.06 8.04 -22.11
CA VAL A 182 -13.20 6.94 -23.12
C VAL A 182 -12.08 5.86 -23.05
N LYS A 183 -12.44 4.67 -23.58
CA LYS A 183 -12.08 3.25 -23.34
C LYS A 183 -10.90 2.65 -24.14
N SER A 184 -10.65 1.39 -23.77
CA SER A 184 -9.73 0.31 -24.20
C SER A 184 -9.58 -0.08 -25.68
N ARG A 185 -8.52 -0.86 -25.98
CA ARG A 185 -8.57 -2.10 -26.80
C ARG A 185 -7.34 -3.00 -26.56
N ASN A 186 -7.54 -4.32 -26.74
CA ASN A 186 -6.60 -5.44 -26.50
C ASN A 186 -6.27 -6.18 -27.81
N LEU A 187 -5.26 -7.06 -27.72
CA LEU A 187 -4.94 -8.20 -28.60
C LEU A 187 -3.85 -7.97 -29.68
N PHE A 188 -2.61 -7.75 -29.23
CA PHE A 188 -1.39 -7.87 -30.08
C PHE A 188 -0.14 -8.33 -29.29
N ILE A 189 -0.34 -8.95 -28.12
CA ILE A 189 0.66 -8.91 -27.03
C ILE A 189 1.56 -10.15 -26.95
N MET A 190 1.09 -11.33 -27.34
CA MET A 190 1.84 -12.58 -27.11
C MET A 190 3.12 -12.71 -27.95
N LEU A 191 3.12 -12.27 -29.21
CA LEU A 191 4.30 -12.35 -30.09
C LEU A 191 5.32 -11.23 -29.82
N LYS A 192 4.87 -10.07 -29.33
CA LYS A 192 5.75 -8.99 -28.88
C LYS A 192 6.42 -9.27 -27.53
N LEU A 193 5.81 -10.07 -26.66
CA LEU A 193 6.35 -10.36 -25.32
C LEU A 193 7.68 -11.14 -25.40
N ILE A 194 7.82 -12.07 -26.36
CA ILE A 194 9.05 -12.86 -26.55
C ILE A 194 10.16 -12.03 -27.20
N ASP A 195 9.83 -11.16 -28.16
CA ASP A 195 10.78 -10.23 -28.81
C ASP A 195 11.16 -9.01 -27.94
N MET A 196 10.35 -8.68 -26.92
CA MET A 196 10.65 -7.57 -25.98
C MET A 196 11.44 -8.01 -24.75
N ILE A 197 11.25 -9.24 -24.27
CA ILE A 197 12.07 -9.81 -23.17
C ILE A 197 13.54 -9.92 -23.59
N SER A 198 13.82 -10.21 -24.87
CA SER A 198 15.19 -10.25 -25.39
C SER A 198 15.87 -8.87 -25.53
N ARG A 199 15.13 -7.76 -25.35
CA ARG A 199 15.62 -6.39 -25.61
C ARG A 199 15.64 -5.45 -24.39
N GLY A 200 15.36 -5.95 -23.18
CA GLY A 200 15.66 -5.24 -21.93
C GLY A 200 14.90 -3.92 -21.66
N ASN A 201 13.76 -3.67 -22.30
CA ASN A 201 13.06 -2.37 -22.18
C ASN A 201 11.75 -2.48 -21.36
N LEU A 202 11.87 -2.29 -20.03
CA LEU A 202 10.80 -2.48 -19.05
C LEU A 202 10.16 -1.13 -18.63
N ARG A 203 9.04 -0.73 -19.26
CA ARG A 203 8.13 0.30 -18.71
C ARG A 203 6.63 -0.07 -18.75
N THR A 204 6.02 -0.03 -17.57
CA THR A 204 4.60 0.21 -17.16
C THR A 204 3.40 -0.42 -17.90
N ARG A 205 3.52 -0.93 -19.13
CA ARG A 205 2.40 -1.56 -19.87
C ARG A 205 2.15 -3.04 -19.51
N TYR A 206 2.97 -3.61 -18.62
CA TYR A 206 3.00 -5.05 -18.35
C TYR A 206 2.00 -5.54 -17.30
N VAL A 207 1.52 -4.68 -16.40
CA VAL A 207 0.60 -5.05 -15.31
C VAL A 207 -0.69 -5.69 -15.82
N ARG A 208 -1.22 -5.21 -16.96
CA ARG A 208 -2.44 -5.78 -17.58
C ARG A 208 -2.21 -7.13 -18.26
N ILE A 209 -1.01 -7.36 -18.77
CA ILE A 209 -0.60 -8.61 -19.45
C ILE A 209 -0.39 -9.70 -18.39
N VAL A 210 0.26 -9.32 -17.29
CA VAL A 210 0.45 -10.15 -16.12
C VAL A 210 -0.90 -10.55 -15.50
N HIS A 211 -1.83 -9.60 -15.35
CA HIS A 211 -3.20 -9.89 -14.90
C HIS A 211 -3.97 -10.85 -15.84
N TYR A 212 -3.69 -10.80 -17.15
CA TYR A 212 -4.30 -11.70 -18.13
C TYR A 212 -3.71 -13.12 -18.05
N LEU A 213 -2.41 -13.25 -17.79
CA LEU A 213 -1.74 -14.53 -17.58
C LEU A 213 -2.17 -15.23 -16.27
N LEU A 214 -2.64 -14.48 -15.26
CA LEU A 214 -3.23 -15.03 -14.02
C LEU A 214 -4.47 -15.92 -14.27
N ARG A 215 -5.15 -15.79 -15.41
CA ARG A 215 -6.28 -16.69 -15.76
C ARG A 215 -5.85 -18.10 -16.15
N PHE A 216 -4.57 -18.34 -16.41
CA PHE A 216 -4.07 -19.67 -16.76
C PHE A 216 -3.49 -20.38 -15.53
N GLN A 217 -4.04 -21.57 -15.19
CA GLN A 217 -3.67 -22.35 -14.00
C GLN A 217 -2.30 -23.06 -14.09
N SER A 218 -1.43 -22.71 -15.04
CA SER A 218 -0.13 -23.37 -15.20
C SER A 218 0.90 -22.88 -14.18
N THR A 219 1.50 -23.82 -13.45
CA THR A 219 2.58 -23.58 -12.47
C THR A 219 3.82 -22.91 -13.06
N ARG A 220 4.11 -23.12 -14.35
CA ARG A 220 5.23 -22.44 -15.04
C ARG A 220 4.98 -20.94 -15.22
N ILE A 221 3.72 -20.54 -15.42
CA ILE A 221 3.32 -19.13 -15.55
C ILE A 221 3.42 -18.41 -14.20
N ARG A 222 3.18 -19.10 -13.07
CA ARG A 222 3.33 -18.54 -11.72
C ARG A 222 4.78 -18.22 -11.36
N LEU A 223 5.75 -19.04 -11.76
CA LEU A 223 7.17 -18.78 -11.49
C LEU A 223 7.69 -17.61 -12.33
N VAL A 224 7.32 -17.58 -13.62
CA VAL A 224 7.63 -16.45 -14.49
C VAL A 224 6.95 -15.17 -13.97
N HIS A 225 5.74 -15.29 -13.42
CA HIS A 225 5.06 -14.17 -12.76
C HIS A 225 5.83 -13.66 -11.54
N LEU A 226 6.26 -14.54 -10.62
CA LEU A 226 7.02 -14.14 -9.44
C LEU A 226 8.34 -13.47 -9.81
N TYR A 227 9.04 -14.00 -10.82
CA TYR A 227 10.26 -13.40 -11.33
C TYR A 227 10.01 -12.05 -12.02
N LEU A 228 9.00 -11.96 -12.90
CA LEU A 228 8.64 -10.68 -13.53
C LEU A 228 8.18 -9.65 -12.51
N LEU A 229 7.60 -10.08 -11.41
CA LEU A 229 7.06 -9.22 -10.39
C LEU A 229 8.11 -8.81 -9.36
N SER A 230 9.09 -9.68 -9.06
CA SER A 230 10.30 -9.26 -8.37
C SER A 230 11.05 -8.23 -9.21
N LEU A 231 11.12 -8.40 -10.54
CA LEU A 231 11.68 -7.40 -11.46
C LEU A 231 10.86 -6.11 -11.51
N VAL A 232 9.53 -6.18 -11.43
CA VAL A 232 8.66 -4.99 -11.37
C VAL A 232 8.80 -4.30 -10.01
N CYS A 233 8.81 -5.02 -8.90
CA CYS A 233 9.05 -4.45 -7.58
C CYS A 233 10.46 -3.87 -7.47
N GLU A 234 11.47 -4.52 -8.06
CA GLU A 234 12.83 -4.00 -8.20
C GLU A 234 12.83 -2.72 -9.03
N GLY A 235 12.17 -2.69 -10.18
CA GLY A 235 12.03 -1.48 -11.00
C GLY A 235 11.28 -0.34 -10.31
N ILE A 236 10.16 -0.64 -9.61
CA ILE A 236 9.43 0.37 -8.84
C ILE A 236 10.28 0.86 -7.66
N SER A 237 11.02 -0.04 -7.00
CA SER A 237 11.90 0.33 -5.89
C SER A 237 13.07 1.21 -6.34
N GLN A 238 13.66 0.93 -7.51
CA GLN A 238 14.69 1.77 -8.14
C GLN A 238 14.16 3.17 -8.46
N ASP A 239 12.85 3.29 -8.69
CA ASP A 239 12.14 4.54 -8.96
C ASP A 239 11.60 5.23 -7.69
N ILE A 240 11.69 4.65 -6.48
CA ILE A 240 11.37 5.35 -5.22
C ILE A 240 12.56 6.27 -4.91
N PRO A 241 12.52 7.54 -5.34
CA PRO A 241 13.67 8.39 -5.21
C PRO A 241 13.66 8.94 -3.79
N LEU A 242 14.64 8.55 -2.97
CA LEU A 242 14.98 9.32 -1.76
C LEU A 242 15.48 10.74 -2.11
N ASN A 243 15.68 11.03 -3.41
CA ASN A 243 16.00 12.35 -3.92
C ASN A 243 14.73 13.21 -4.12
N SER A 244 14.76 14.42 -3.56
CA SER A 244 13.68 15.43 -3.53
C SER A 244 13.22 15.99 -4.89
N ARG A 245 13.60 15.37 -6.01
CA ARG A 245 13.26 15.86 -7.37
C ARG A 245 11.82 15.58 -7.78
N TYR A 246 11.17 14.59 -7.18
CA TYR A 246 9.78 14.25 -7.47
C TYR A 246 8.91 14.67 -6.29
N GLY A 247 7.74 15.25 -6.58
CA GLY A 247 6.82 15.69 -5.53
C GLY A 247 6.33 14.54 -4.65
N ASN A 248 6.04 14.82 -3.37
CA ASN A 248 5.72 13.81 -2.36
C ASN A 248 4.53 12.93 -2.74
N LYS A 249 3.54 13.51 -3.41
CA LYS A 249 2.39 12.77 -3.97
C LYS A 249 2.80 11.64 -4.91
N TYR A 250 3.82 11.84 -5.74
CA TYR A 250 4.33 10.79 -6.62
C TYR A 250 5.04 9.70 -5.83
N GLN A 251 5.89 10.09 -4.87
CA GLN A 251 6.60 9.15 -3.99
C GLN A 251 5.62 8.31 -3.16
N TYR A 252 4.65 8.95 -2.52
CA TYR A 252 3.56 8.30 -1.78
C TYR A 252 2.78 7.31 -2.66
N LYS A 253 2.43 7.71 -3.89
CA LYS A 253 1.75 6.83 -4.83
C LYS A 253 2.60 5.60 -5.18
N GLN A 254 3.90 5.76 -5.40
CA GLN A 254 4.80 4.64 -5.68
C GLN A 254 4.98 3.74 -4.45
N TYR A 255 5.14 4.33 -3.26
CA TYR A 255 5.20 3.63 -1.99
C TYR A 255 3.95 2.78 -1.74
N ASN A 256 2.76 3.36 -1.87
CA ASN A 256 1.49 2.63 -1.74
C ASN A 256 1.30 1.59 -2.83
N THR A 257 1.81 1.84 -4.03
CA THR A 257 1.82 0.85 -5.10
C THR A 257 2.66 -0.36 -4.66
N CYS A 258 3.89 -0.15 -4.19
CA CYS A 258 4.74 -1.21 -3.63
C CYS A 258 4.08 -1.94 -2.46
N LEU A 259 3.53 -1.22 -1.49
CA LEU A 259 2.87 -1.81 -0.32
C LEU A 259 1.62 -2.61 -0.68
N ASN A 260 0.87 -2.23 -1.71
CA ASN A 260 -0.29 -3.01 -2.13
C ASN A 260 0.12 -4.25 -2.93
N TYR A 261 1.18 -4.16 -3.72
CA TYR A 261 1.66 -5.27 -4.54
C TYR A 261 2.48 -6.28 -3.74
N LEU A 262 3.41 -5.87 -2.88
CA LEU A 262 4.32 -6.80 -2.19
C LEU A 262 3.58 -7.88 -1.37
N PRO A 263 2.60 -7.58 -0.50
CA PRO A 263 1.87 -8.56 0.30
C PRO A 263 1.05 -9.55 -0.51
N GLN A 264 0.47 -9.14 -1.64
CA GLN A 264 -0.30 -10.05 -2.49
C GLN A 264 0.56 -11.20 -3.04
N ASN A 265 1.87 -10.98 -3.17
CA ASN A 265 2.81 -11.92 -3.78
C ASN A 265 3.56 -12.79 -2.78
N ILE A 266 3.56 -12.35 -1.54
CA ILE A 266 4.15 -13.06 -0.42
C ILE A 266 3.51 -14.44 -0.21
N HIS A 267 2.26 -14.67 -0.61
CA HIS A 267 1.63 -15.99 -0.51
C HIS A 267 2.22 -17.05 -1.46
N HIS A 268 3.03 -16.65 -2.43
CA HIS A 268 3.55 -17.53 -3.46
C HIS A 268 4.99 -17.98 -3.23
N ASP A 269 5.74 -17.25 -2.40
CA ASP A 269 7.09 -17.57 -1.95
C ASP A 269 7.11 -17.74 -0.43
N SER A 270 7.72 -18.80 0.08
CA SER A 270 7.75 -19.03 1.53
C SER A 270 8.64 -18.07 2.30
N VAL A 271 9.66 -17.45 1.67
CA VAL A 271 10.65 -16.63 2.41
C VAL A 271 11.12 -15.38 1.66
N SER A 272 11.55 -15.47 0.40
CA SER A 272 12.22 -14.33 -0.27
C SER A 272 11.30 -13.13 -0.48
N GLY A 273 10.02 -13.35 -0.79
CA GLY A 273 9.01 -12.27 -0.83
C GLY A 273 8.87 -11.52 0.50
N TRP A 274 8.91 -12.23 1.63
CA TRP A 274 8.91 -11.60 2.95
C TRP A 274 10.21 -10.81 3.20
N LEU A 275 11.36 -11.32 2.79
CA LEU A 275 12.63 -10.63 2.96
C LEU A 275 12.74 -9.38 2.09
N LEU A 276 12.16 -9.38 0.89
CA LEU A 276 12.02 -8.17 0.08
C LEU A 276 11.14 -7.12 0.77
N LEU A 277 10.02 -7.54 1.36
CA LEU A 277 9.17 -6.63 2.14
C LEU A 277 9.88 -6.09 3.39
N ALA A 278 10.63 -6.94 4.11
CA ALA A 278 11.44 -6.49 5.24
C ALA A 278 12.51 -5.48 4.80
N SER A 279 13.17 -5.72 3.68
CA SER A 279 14.19 -4.81 3.16
C SER A 279 13.57 -3.49 2.70
N PHE A 280 12.39 -3.53 2.10
CA PHE A 280 11.61 -2.34 1.78
C PHE A 280 11.33 -1.50 3.03
N PHE A 281 10.80 -2.11 4.10
CA PHE A 281 10.55 -1.41 5.36
C PHE A 281 11.83 -0.86 5.99
N TYR A 282 12.93 -1.60 5.94
CA TYR A 282 14.23 -1.11 6.40
C TYR A 282 14.68 0.13 5.60
N ARG A 283 14.60 0.09 4.26
CA ARG A 283 15.00 1.21 3.39
C ARG A 283 14.13 2.46 3.56
N THR A 284 12.87 2.28 3.96
CA THR A 284 11.94 3.36 4.28
C THR A 284 11.95 3.75 5.76
N GLN A 285 12.95 3.28 6.52
CA GLN A 285 13.17 3.59 7.95
C GLN A 285 12.06 3.11 8.90
N HIS A 286 11.20 2.20 8.46
CA HIS A 286 10.20 1.52 9.28
C HIS A 286 10.81 0.26 9.92
N TYR A 287 11.76 0.45 10.85
CA TYR A 287 12.56 -0.64 11.41
C TYR A 287 11.75 -1.66 12.22
N ILE A 288 10.69 -1.25 12.94
CA ILE A 288 9.84 -2.16 13.73
C ILE A 288 9.06 -3.11 12.79
N PRO A 289 8.29 -2.62 11.78
CA PRO A 289 7.69 -3.50 10.77
C PRO A 289 8.69 -4.40 10.06
N ALA A 290 9.89 -3.90 9.75
CA ALA A 290 10.93 -4.73 9.16
C ALA A 290 11.31 -5.90 10.08
N LEU A 291 11.48 -5.66 11.39
CA LEU A 291 11.75 -6.71 12.39
C LEU A 291 10.63 -7.75 12.45
N ASP A 292 9.37 -7.33 12.49
CA ASP A 292 8.22 -8.24 12.53
C ASP A 292 8.17 -9.14 11.28
N VAL A 293 8.39 -8.56 10.11
CA VAL A 293 8.44 -9.31 8.85
C VAL A 293 9.63 -10.28 8.81
N THR A 294 10.81 -9.87 9.29
CA THR A 294 11.97 -10.80 9.35
C THR A 294 11.74 -11.95 10.32
N LEU A 295 11.11 -11.72 11.47
CA LEU A 295 10.74 -12.77 12.42
C LEU A 295 9.76 -13.75 11.79
N TYR A 296 8.76 -13.25 11.07
CA TYR A 296 7.85 -14.09 10.31
C TYR A 296 8.60 -14.91 9.26
N ALA A 297 9.48 -14.30 8.47
CA ALA A 297 10.28 -14.97 7.45
C ALA A 297 11.15 -16.09 8.06
N LEU A 298 11.81 -15.83 9.19
CA LEU A 298 12.58 -16.82 9.96
C LEU A 298 11.70 -17.97 10.44
N SER A 299 10.49 -17.70 10.93
CA SER A 299 9.53 -18.75 11.35
C SER A 299 9.16 -19.71 10.20
N LYS A 300 9.27 -19.25 8.94
CA LYS A 300 9.02 -20.08 7.75
C LYS A 300 10.25 -20.86 7.30
N CYS A 301 11.44 -20.51 7.78
CA CYS A 301 12.72 -21.17 7.53
C CYS A 301 12.92 -22.38 8.46
N THR A 302 12.07 -23.41 8.35
CA THR A 302 12.23 -24.63 9.14
C THR A 302 13.48 -25.41 8.71
N PHE A 303 14.12 -26.12 9.65
CA PHE A 303 15.33 -26.93 9.40
C PHE A 303 15.17 -27.86 8.18
N GLU A 304 14.02 -28.51 8.04
CA GLU A 304 13.70 -29.35 6.88
C GLU A 304 13.82 -28.59 5.54
N LYS A 305 13.35 -27.35 5.49
CA LYS A 305 13.42 -26.51 4.28
C LYS A 305 14.83 -26.00 3.99
N LEU A 306 15.65 -25.82 5.03
CA LEU A 306 17.02 -25.35 4.91
C LEU A 306 18.00 -26.48 4.56
N CYS A 307 17.81 -27.68 5.14
CA CYS A 307 18.67 -28.85 4.93
C CYS A 307 18.52 -29.50 3.55
N LEU A 308 17.34 -29.42 2.94
CA LEU A 308 17.15 -29.76 1.52
C LEU A 308 18.11 -28.97 0.62
N GLY A 309 18.59 -27.81 1.04
CA GLY A 309 19.61 -27.06 0.33
C GLY A 309 20.99 -27.73 0.30
N LYS A 310 21.48 -28.28 1.42
CA LYS A 310 22.80 -28.92 1.51
C LYS A 310 22.86 -30.25 0.75
N ALA A 311 21.76 -30.99 0.73
CA ALA A 311 21.74 -32.34 0.20
C ALA A 311 21.63 -32.42 -1.33
N ILE A 312 21.19 -31.36 -2.02
CA ILE A 312 20.97 -31.41 -3.48
C ILE A 312 22.27 -31.47 -4.30
N SER A 313 23.43 -31.08 -3.73
CA SER A 313 24.72 -31.31 -4.41
C SER A 313 25.17 -32.79 -4.37
N GLY A 314 24.50 -33.65 -3.59
CA GLY A 314 24.86 -35.07 -3.44
C GLY A 314 23.70 -36.07 -3.55
N ILE A 315 22.44 -35.64 -3.54
CA ILE A 315 21.28 -36.51 -3.81
C ILE A 315 21.24 -36.76 -5.32
N GLN A 316 21.50 -38.01 -5.72
CA GLN A 316 21.17 -38.49 -7.06
C GLN A 316 19.71 -38.12 -7.35
N PHE A 317 19.52 -37.34 -8.42
CA PHE A 317 18.22 -36.86 -8.91
C PHE A 317 17.15 -37.97 -8.96
N GLU A 318 17.58 -39.23 -9.09
CA GLU A 318 16.78 -40.46 -9.02
C GLU A 318 15.98 -40.65 -7.72
N LEU A 319 16.53 -40.36 -6.54
CA LEU A 319 15.82 -40.52 -5.26
C LEU A 319 14.69 -39.49 -5.08
N LEU A 320 14.91 -38.27 -5.58
CA LEU A 320 13.88 -37.22 -5.65
C LEU A 320 12.82 -37.52 -6.73
N SER A 321 13.21 -38.16 -7.83
CA SER A 321 12.29 -38.60 -8.90
C SER A 321 11.29 -39.66 -8.40
N LEU A 322 11.72 -40.55 -7.50
CA LEU A 322 10.90 -41.61 -6.94
C LEU A 322 9.84 -41.10 -5.94
N GLN A 323 10.12 -40.01 -5.22
CA GLN A 323 9.15 -39.39 -4.30
C GLN A 323 8.20 -38.36 -4.96
N THR A 324 8.46 -37.95 -6.20
CA THR A 324 7.73 -36.86 -6.90
C THR A 324 6.65 -37.32 -7.88
N ILE A 325 6.21 -38.58 -7.82
CA ILE A 325 5.14 -39.13 -8.69
C ILE A 325 3.78 -38.40 -8.50
N ARG A 326 3.61 -37.60 -7.44
CA ARG A 326 2.43 -36.73 -7.25
C ARG A 326 2.75 -35.27 -7.60
N LYS A 327 1.90 -34.62 -8.40
CA LYS A 327 1.98 -33.19 -8.81
C LYS A 327 2.30 -32.20 -7.67
N LYS A 328 1.92 -32.52 -6.42
CA LYS A 328 2.23 -31.72 -5.22
C LYS A 328 3.73 -31.76 -4.83
N GLY A 329 4.43 -32.86 -5.09
CA GLY A 329 5.85 -33.03 -4.77
C GLY A 329 6.76 -32.11 -5.57
N ILE A 330 6.51 -31.97 -6.88
CA ILE A 330 7.28 -31.06 -7.76
C ILE A 330 7.08 -29.58 -7.36
N ILE A 331 5.86 -29.19 -6.97
CA ILE A 331 5.58 -27.82 -6.50
C ILE A 331 6.33 -27.54 -5.20
N ASN A 332 6.33 -28.48 -4.27
CA ASN A 332 7.08 -28.34 -3.02
C ASN A 332 8.59 -28.32 -3.28
N LEU A 333 9.09 -29.13 -4.22
CA LEU A 333 10.50 -29.16 -4.62
C LEU A 333 10.96 -27.83 -5.25
N ILE A 334 10.15 -27.24 -6.13
CA ILE A 334 10.47 -25.93 -6.73
C ILE A 334 10.38 -24.82 -5.68
N LYS A 335 9.38 -24.85 -4.79
CA LYS A 335 9.31 -23.91 -3.65
C LYS A 335 10.54 -24.05 -2.75
N LEU A 336 10.97 -25.28 -2.46
CA LEU A 336 12.17 -25.60 -1.68
C LEU A 336 13.45 -25.07 -2.34
N LEU A 337 13.57 -25.19 -3.66
CA LEU A 337 14.69 -24.62 -4.43
C LEU A 337 14.69 -23.08 -4.41
N GLY A 338 13.51 -22.46 -4.44
CA GLY A 338 13.34 -20.99 -4.37
C GLY A 338 13.59 -20.38 -2.99
N VAL A 339 13.35 -21.12 -1.89
CA VAL A 339 13.64 -20.67 -0.51
C VAL A 339 15.13 -20.38 -0.30
N LYS A 340 15.98 -21.00 -1.11
CA LYS A 340 17.40 -21.15 -0.80
C LYS A 340 18.21 -19.88 -1.06
N LEU A 341 17.78 -19.01 -1.97
CA LEU A 341 18.64 -17.94 -2.51
C LEU A 341 17.88 -16.62 -2.62
N SER A 342 18.26 -15.64 -1.80
CA SER A 342 17.96 -14.24 -2.10
C SER A 342 18.99 -13.77 -3.13
N PHE A 343 18.53 -13.56 -4.36
CA PHE A 343 19.35 -12.95 -5.40
C PHE A 343 19.41 -11.45 -5.14
N LEU A 344 20.62 -10.96 -4.90
CA LEU A 344 20.90 -9.56 -4.69
C LEU A 344 21.66 -9.07 -5.92
N ALA A 345 20.95 -8.35 -6.79
CA ALA A 345 21.57 -7.57 -7.84
C ALA A 345 22.14 -6.30 -7.20
N ASP A 346 23.43 -6.04 -7.39
CA ASP A 346 24.18 -4.95 -6.73
C ASP A 346 23.53 -3.55 -6.86
N SER A 347 22.68 -3.35 -7.87
CA SER A 347 21.95 -2.10 -8.12
C SER A 347 20.52 -2.06 -7.58
N SER A 348 20.07 -3.06 -6.83
CA SER A 348 18.68 -3.09 -6.33
C SER A 348 18.51 -2.14 -5.14
N PHE A 349 17.55 -1.22 -5.26
CA PHE A 349 17.22 -0.25 -4.20
C PHE A 349 16.76 -0.93 -2.91
N LEU A 350 16.19 -2.13 -3.01
CA LEU A 350 15.70 -2.88 -1.86
C LEU A 350 16.85 -3.46 -1.02
N ILE A 351 18.09 -3.44 -1.50
CA ILE A 351 19.22 -3.97 -0.74
C ILE A 351 19.68 -2.91 0.26
N PRO A 352 19.86 -3.26 1.55
CA PRO A 352 20.53 -2.38 2.49
C PRO A 352 21.85 -1.87 1.94
N THR A 353 22.11 -0.57 2.08
CA THR A 353 23.34 0.06 1.58
C THR A 353 24.61 -0.59 2.13
N GLU A 354 24.52 -1.15 3.33
CA GLU A 354 25.56 -1.85 4.05
C GLU A 354 25.95 -3.19 3.40
N LEU A 355 25.12 -3.72 2.49
CA LEU A 355 25.44 -4.90 1.68
C LEU A 355 25.88 -4.57 0.26
N GLN A 356 25.83 -3.30 -0.15
CA GLN A 356 26.28 -2.92 -1.49
C GLN A 356 27.81 -3.00 -1.52
N MET A 357 28.33 -3.95 -2.29
CA MET A 357 29.76 -4.11 -2.46
C MET A 357 30.26 -3.12 -3.53
N LYS A 358 31.37 -2.43 -3.24
CA LYS A 358 31.81 -1.30 -4.07
C LYS A 358 32.51 -1.71 -5.37
N GLU A 359 32.91 -2.96 -5.54
CA GLU A 359 33.97 -3.31 -6.52
C GLU A 359 33.67 -4.50 -7.44
N GLU A 360 32.56 -5.22 -7.29
CA GLU A 360 32.30 -6.41 -8.10
C GLU A 360 30.87 -6.41 -8.65
N SER A 361 30.72 -6.09 -9.94
CA SER A 361 29.44 -6.24 -10.64
C SER A 361 29.07 -7.71 -10.74
N GLY A 362 28.37 -8.21 -9.72
CA GLY A 362 27.99 -9.62 -9.58
C GLY A 362 26.59 -9.79 -9.02
N VAL A 363 26.01 -10.97 -9.27
CA VAL A 363 24.79 -11.40 -8.59
C VAL A 363 25.21 -12.16 -7.34
N TYR A 364 24.95 -11.57 -6.18
CA TYR A 364 25.26 -12.22 -4.92
C TYR A 364 24.10 -13.11 -4.48
N ILE A 365 24.48 -14.25 -3.91
CA ILE A 365 23.54 -15.23 -3.40
C ILE A 365 23.73 -15.27 -1.89
N ILE A 366 22.80 -14.63 -1.16
CA ILE A 366 22.79 -14.70 0.30
C ILE A 366 21.71 -15.70 0.73
N PRO A 367 22.03 -16.68 1.58
CA PRO A 367 21.04 -17.57 2.17
C PRO A 367 19.97 -16.74 2.92
N ALA A 368 18.70 -17.07 2.70
CA ALA A 368 17.58 -16.28 3.22
C ALA A 368 17.64 -16.05 4.74
N VAL A 369 18.09 -17.04 5.52
CA VAL A 369 18.25 -16.94 6.99
C VAL A 369 19.37 -15.96 7.36
N VAL A 370 20.50 -16.01 6.66
CA VAL A 370 21.62 -15.09 6.85
C VAL A 370 21.17 -13.66 6.54
N TYR A 371 20.46 -13.46 5.43
CA TYR A 371 19.91 -12.16 5.05
C TYR A 371 18.89 -11.63 6.05
N ALA A 372 18.01 -12.49 6.58
CA ALA A 372 17.04 -12.12 7.61
C ALA A 372 17.71 -11.64 8.91
N HIS A 373 18.71 -12.38 9.42
CA HIS A 373 19.46 -11.98 10.61
C HIS A 373 20.25 -10.69 10.36
N PHE A 374 20.79 -10.51 9.15
CA PHE A 374 21.47 -9.28 8.78
C PHE A 374 20.53 -8.06 8.84
N ILE A 375 19.34 -8.12 8.24
CA ILE A 375 18.35 -7.03 8.33
C ILE A 375 18.00 -6.73 9.80
N ARG A 376 17.87 -7.75 10.65
CA ARG A 376 17.61 -7.55 12.08
C ARG A 376 18.72 -6.79 12.79
N VAL A 377 19.98 -7.12 12.52
CA VAL A 377 21.13 -6.38 13.08
C VAL A 377 21.03 -4.91 12.71
N LEU A 378 20.77 -4.60 11.43
CA LEU A 378 20.63 -3.22 10.99
C LEU A 378 19.44 -2.51 11.66
N CYS A 379 18.27 -3.12 11.68
CA CYS A 379 17.09 -2.53 12.33
C CYS A 379 17.34 -2.24 13.82
N HIS A 380 17.93 -3.18 14.58
CA HIS A 380 18.25 -2.94 15.99
C HIS A 380 19.34 -1.88 16.19
N TYR A 381 20.30 -1.79 15.27
CA TYR A 381 21.31 -0.73 15.26
C TYR A 381 20.66 0.65 15.11
N TYR A 382 19.82 0.86 14.09
CA TYR A 382 19.14 2.15 13.86
C TYR A 382 18.10 2.50 14.93
N LEU A 383 17.55 1.50 15.62
CA LEU A 383 16.69 1.70 16.79
C LEU A 383 17.48 1.97 18.10
N ASN A 384 18.82 2.03 18.05
CA ASN A 384 19.70 2.17 19.22
C ASN A 384 19.49 1.09 20.30
N ASN A 385 19.03 -0.11 19.91
CA ASN A 385 18.84 -1.23 20.83
C ASN A 385 20.08 -2.13 20.86
N VAL A 386 21.10 -1.68 21.60
CA VAL A 386 22.43 -2.33 21.67
C VAL A 386 22.33 -3.81 22.06
N ARG A 387 21.46 -4.13 23.04
CA ARG A 387 21.30 -5.51 23.53
C ARG A 387 20.76 -6.44 22.43
N GLN A 388 19.65 -6.06 21.79
CA GLN A 388 19.06 -6.89 20.73
C GLN A 388 19.92 -6.93 19.46
N CYS A 389 20.70 -5.87 19.21
CA CYS A 389 21.70 -5.85 18.15
C CYS A 389 22.79 -6.91 18.40
N GLN A 390 23.34 -6.97 19.62
CA GLN A 390 24.33 -8.00 20.00
C GLN A 390 23.76 -9.42 19.93
N GLU A 391 22.52 -9.63 20.37
CA GLU A 391 21.83 -10.91 20.25
C GLU A 391 21.68 -11.31 18.77
N SER A 392 21.25 -10.38 17.91
CA SER A 392 21.10 -10.64 16.46
C SER A 392 22.45 -10.90 15.76
N ILE A 393 23.53 -10.25 16.19
CA ILE A 393 24.90 -10.53 15.71
C ILE A 393 25.31 -11.95 16.10
N ARG A 394 25.05 -12.36 17.34
CA ARG A 394 25.34 -13.73 17.79
C ARG A 394 24.57 -14.75 16.97
N ASP A 395 23.28 -14.52 16.73
CA ASP A 395 22.44 -15.41 15.92
C ASP A 395 22.95 -15.50 14.46
N LEU A 396 23.37 -14.37 13.89
CA LEU A 396 23.99 -14.32 12.56
C LEU A 396 25.29 -15.14 12.52
N GLN A 397 26.17 -14.95 13.51
CA GLN A 397 27.43 -15.70 13.63
C GLN A 397 27.19 -17.20 13.79
N LEU A 398 26.24 -17.60 14.63
CA LEU A 398 25.83 -19.00 14.76
C LEU A 398 25.31 -19.53 13.43
N THR A 399 24.45 -18.79 12.73
CA THR A 399 23.94 -19.19 11.42
C THR A 399 25.09 -19.40 10.42
N ILE A 400 26.05 -18.49 10.35
CA ILE A 400 27.21 -18.63 9.47
C ILE A 400 28.05 -19.87 9.84
N ALA A 401 28.33 -20.07 11.13
CA ALA A 401 29.12 -21.19 11.64
C ALA A 401 28.49 -22.57 11.37
N HIS A 402 27.17 -22.67 11.26
CA HIS A 402 26.47 -23.90 10.87
C HIS A 402 26.59 -24.23 9.36
N ASN A 403 27.47 -23.54 8.64
CA ASN A 403 27.73 -23.70 7.20
C ASN A 403 26.45 -23.51 6.37
N TYR A 404 25.67 -22.47 6.67
CA TYR A 404 24.59 -22.03 5.77
C TYR A 404 25.13 -21.29 4.54
N LEU A 405 26.41 -20.91 4.54
CA LEU A 405 27.08 -20.37 3.35
C LEU A 405 27.32 -21.49 2.33
N ILE A 406 26.90 -21.25 1.10
CA ILE A 406 27.24 -22.10 -0.04
C ILE A 406 28.75 -21.87 -0.29
N PRO A 407 29.59 -22.92 -0.28
CA PRO A 407 31.00 -22.75 -0.63
C PRO A 407 31.09 -22.10 -2.02
N ASN A 408 31.96 -21.09 -2.12
CA ASN A 408 32.14 -20.32 -3.34
C ASN A 408 32.36 -21.27 -4.53
N ILE A 409 31.48 -21.22 -5.54
CA ILE A 409 31.48 -22.15 -6.67
C ILE A 409 32.82 -22.09 -7.43
N ASP A 410 33.48 -20.93 -7.41
CA ASP A 410 34.77 -20.73 -8.06
C ASP A 410 35.94 -21.36 -7.26
N ALA A 411 35.81 -21.49 -5.95
CA ALA A 411 36.77 -22.23 -5.12
C ALA A 411 36.64 -23.76 -5.23
N ALA A 412 35.52 -24.25 -5.79
CA ALA A 412 35.30 -25.67 -6.08
C ALA A 412 35.74 -26.07 -7.50
N ARG A 413 36.15 -25.10 -8.33
CA ARG A 413 36.65 -25.32 -9.70
C ARG A 413 38.18 -25.21 -9.83
N ALA A 414 38.85 -24.70 -8.79
CA ALA A 414 40.30 -24.77 -8.61
C ALA A 414 40.64 -26.03 -7.79
#